data_AF-A0A7D6A267-F1
#
_entry.id   AF-A0A7D6A267-F1
#
_cell.length_a   1.000
_cell.length_b   1.000
_cell.length_c   1.000
_cell.angle_alpha   90.00
_cell.angle_beta   90.00
_cell.angle_gamma   90.00
#
_symmetry.space_group_name_H-M   'P 1'
#
loop_
_entity.id
_entity.type
_entity.pdbx_description
1 polymer ?
#
loop_
_entity_poly.entity_id
_entity_poly.type
_entity_poly.pdbx_seq_one_letter_code
_entity_poly.pdbx_strand_id
1 'polypeptide(L)' 'MKDQCSINIGKQKRYIPIKEFCKQYGVTLDSARWQVREGKLKIKPKKKSHERVYIDLEHYHKEWYV' A
#
# COMPACT_ATOMS: atom_id res chain seq x y z
N MET A 1 -4.70 -1.48 34.94
CA MET A 1 -4.63 -2.25 33.69
C MET A 1 -3.50 -1.64 32.87
N LYS A 2 -2.48 -2.42 32.50
CA LYS A 2 -1.30 -1.91 31.79
C LYS A 2 -1.59 -2.00 30.29
N ASP A 3 -2.08 -0.92 29.70
CA ASP A 3 -2.11 -0.79 28.24
C ASP A 3 -0.67 -0.54 27.77
N GLN A 4 0.07 -1.64 27.57
CA GLN A 4 1.28 -1.60 26.77
C GLN A 4 0.87 -1.30 25.34
N CYS A 5 0.87 -0.01 24.97
CA CYS A 5 1.07 0.43 23.60
C CYS A 5 2.43 -0.12 23.15
N SER A 6 2.42 -1.37 22.70
CA SER A 6 3.56 -2.00 22.06
C SER A 6 3.70 -1.29 20.72
N ILE A 7 4.55 -0.28 20.71
CA ILE A 7 5.07 0.33 19.48
C ILE A 7 5.88 -0.79 18.82
N ASN A 8 5.19 -1.67 18.09
CA ASN A 8 5.81 -2.52 17.12
C ASN A 8 6.36 -1.53 16.08
N ILE A 9 7.60 -1.08 16.27
CA ILE A 9 8.46 -0.56 15.21
C ILE A 9 8.80 -1.75 14.31
N GLY A 10 7.76 -2.43 13.84
CA GLY A 10 7.86 -3.54 12.90
C GLY A 10 8.12 -2.90 11.57
N LYS A 11 9.22 -3.29 10.93
CA LYS A 11 9.54 -2.99 9.52
C LYS A 11 8.27 -2.68 8.73
N GLN A 12 8.14 -1.45 8.22
CA GLN A 12 7.03 -1.12 7.32
C GLN A 12 6.96 -2.19 6.24
N LYS A 13 5.81 -2.86 6.14
CA LYS A 13 5.59 -3.89 5.13
C LYS A 13 5.68 -3.21 3.78
N ARG A 14 6.69 -3.58 2.98
CA ARG A 14 6.87 -3.04 1.62
C ARG A 14 5.60 -3.14 0.79
N TYR A 15 4.85 -4.23 0.95
CA TYR A 15 3.61 -4.46 0.22
C TYR A 15 2.40 -4.47 1.14
N ILE A 16 1.40 -3.64 0.84
CA ILE A 16 0.13 -3.60 1.57
C ILE A 16 -1.07 -3.76 0.62
N PRO A 17 -2.20 -4.35 1.06
CA PRO A 17 -3.41 -4.42 0.23
C PRO A 17 -3.88 -3.04 -0.21
N ILE A 18 -4.40 -2.91 -1.44
CA ILE A 18 -4.91 -1.62 -1.95
C ILE A 18 -5.94 -0.95 -1.02
N LYS A 19 -6.79 -1.74 -0.36
CA LYS A 19 -7.76 -1.22 0.62
C LYS A 19 -7.08 -0.63 1.87
N GLU A 20 -5.98 -1.22 2.32
CA GLU A 20 -5.20 -0.71 3.46
C GLU A 20 -4.47 0.57 3.06
N PHE A 21 -3.89 0.61 1.86
CA PHE A 21 -3.30 1.81 1.28
C PHE A 21 -4.31 2.97 1.22
N CYS A 22 -5.50 2.72 0.71
CA CYS A 22 -6.57 3.73 0.66
C CYS A 22 -6.89 4.32 2.04
N LYS A 23 -6.93 3.47 3.08
CA LYS A 23 -7.20 3.89 4.46
C LYS A 23 -6.04 4.70 5.06
N GLN A 24 -4.79 4.31 4.79
CA GLN A 24 -3.61 4.95 5.37
C GLN A 24 -3.30 6.31 4.73
N TYR A 25 -3.47 6.43 3.41
CA TYR A 25 -3.08 7.62 2.65
C TYR A 25 -4.27 8.49 2.20
N GLY A 26 -5.50 8.16 2.63
CA GLY A 26 -6.70 8.94 2.31
C GLY A 26 -7.12 8.92 0.84
N VAL A 27 -6.65 7.94 0.07
CA VAL A 27 -6.95 7.80 -1.36
C VAL A 27 -8.22 6.96 -1.54
N THR A 28 -9.14 7.37 -2.42
CA THR A 28 -10.33 6.55 -2.73
C THR A 28 -9.95 5.32 -3.53
N LEU A 29 -10.71 4.23 -3.37
CA LEU A 29 -10.40 2.97 -4.04
C LEU A 29 -10.38 3.09 -5.56
N ASP A 30 -11.27 3.89 -6.14
CA ASP A 30 -11.32 4.11 -7.59
C ASP A 30 -10.12 4.92 -8.08
N SER A 31 -9.71 5.95 -7.34
CA SER A 31 -8.48 6.70 -7.65
C SER A 31 -7.25 5.81 -7.57
N ALA A 32 -7.14 4.98 -6.53
CA ALA A 32 -6.02 4.05 -6.39
C ALA A 32 -6.00 3.02 -7.54
N ARG A 33 -7.16 2.49 -7.95
CA ARG A 33 -7.27 1.58 -9.10
C ARG A 33 -6.88 2.27 -10.41
N TRP A 34 -7.31 3.51 -10.61
CA TRP A 34 -6.92 4.30 -11.76
C TRP A 34 -5.41 4.52 -11.78
N GLN A 35 -4.80 4.95 -10.68
CA GLN A 35 -3.34 5.14 -10.58
C GLN A 35 -2.56 3.85 -10.87
N VAL A 36 -3.05 2.69 -10.41
CA VAL A 36 -2.46 1.39 -10.75
C VAL A 36 -2.53 1.13 -12.25
N ARG A 37 -3.70 1.37 -12.87
CA ARG A 37 -3.91 1.15 -14.31
C ARG A 37 -3.03 2.07 -15.16
N GLU A 38 -2.88 3.33 -14.76
CA GLU A 38 -2.00 4.31 -15.42
C GLU A 38 -0.51 4.09 -15.09
N GLY A 39 -0.16 3.10 -14.26
CA GLY A 39 1.22 2.78 -13.90
C GLY A 39 1.88 3.74 -12.91
N LYS A 40 1.12 4.69 -12.35
CA LYS A 40 1.54 5.67 -11.33
C LYS A 40 1.65 5.08 -9.94
N LEU A 41 0.91 3.99 -9.66
CA LEU A 41 1.00 3.27 -8.39
C LEU A 41 1.50 1.86 -8.67
N LYS A 42 2.75 1.57 -8.28
CA LYS A 42 3.33 0.25 -8.49
C LYS A 42 2.68 -0.79 -7.59
N ILE A 43 2.44 -1.96 -8.17
CA ILE A 43 1.85 -3.10 -7.47
C ILE A 43 2.84 -4.25 -7.41
N LYS A 44 2.67 -5.09 -6.40
CA LYS A 44 3.33 -6.39 -6.35
C LYS A 44 2.96 -7.20 -7.61
N PRO A 45 3.94 -7.80 -8.30
CA PRO A 45 3.65 -8.68 -9.43
C PRO A 45 2.65 -9.77 -9.04
N LYS A 46 1.61 -9.91 -9.86
CA LYS A 46 0.58 -10.94 -9.69
C LYS A 46 0.90 -12.12 -10.58
N LYS A 47 0.82 -13.34 -10.05
CA LYS A 47 0.97 -14.56 -10.86
C LYS A 47 -0.34 -14.94 -11.54
N LYS A 48 -1.47 -14.66 -10.87
CA LYS A 48 -2.82 -14.93 -11.39
C LYS A 48 -3.66 -13.65 -11.40
N SER A 49 -4.56 -13.53 -12.38
CA SER A 49 -5.43 -12.35 -12.54
C SER A 49 -6.34 -12.11 -11.32
N HIS A 50 -6.80 -13.17 -10.65
CA HIS A 50 -7.68 -13.09 -9.48
C HIS A 50 -6.97 -12.79 -8.14
N GLU A 51 -5.63 -12.70 -8.12
CA GLU A 51 -4.91 -12.40 -6.88
C GLU A 51 -5.25 -10.99 -6.36
N ARG A 52 -5.19 -10.84 -5.03
CA ARG A 52 -5.38 -9.53 -4.40
C ARG A 52 -4.30 -8.56 -4.86
N VAL A 53 -4.68 -7.30 -5.06
CA VAL A 53 -3.75 -6.23 -5.43
C VAL A 53 -3.05 -5.73 -4.18
N TYR A 54 -1.73 -5.79 -4.19
CA TYR A 54 -0.87 -5.20 -3.16
C TYR A 54 -0.07 -4.06 -3.77
N ILE A 55 -0.01 -2.93 -3.08
CA ILE A 55 0.72 -1.71 -3.46
C ILE A 55 2.15 -1.79 -2.93
N ASP A 56 3.14 -1.40 -3.74
CA ASP A 56 4.54 -1.30 -3.33
C ASP A 56 4.81 0.09 -2.70
N LEU A 57 4.85 0.13 -1.37
CA LEU A 57 5.12 1.34 -0.60
C LEU A 57 6.55 1.84 -0.77
N GLU A 58 7.52 0.94 -1.00
CA GLU A 58 8.91 1.37 -1.17
C GLU A 58 9.05 2.25 -2.42
N HIS A 59 8.37 1.86 -3.51
CA HIS A 59 8.35 2.67 -4.72
C HIS A 59 7.51 3.93 -4.56
N TYR A 60 6.35 3.82 -3.91
CA TYR A 60 5.51 4.98 -3.61
C TYR A 60 6.27 6.04 -2.79
N HIS A 61 6.98 5.65 -1.73
CA HIS A 61 7.76 6.60 -0.95
C HIS A 61 8.91 7.23 -1.75
N LYS A 62 9.55 6.46 -2.64
CA LYS A 62 10.60 6.98 -3.54
C LYS A 62 10.09 7.94 -4.61
N GLU A 63 8.84 7.89 -5.01
CA GLU A 63 8.29 8.83 -6.02
C GLU A 63 7.71 10.10 -5.37
N TRP A 64 7.14 9.99 -4.17
CA TRP A 64 6.31 11.06 -3.58
C TRP A 64 6.97 11.81 -2.41
N TYR A 65 8.06 11.30 -1.84
CA TYR A 65 8.76 11.93 -0.71
C TYR A 65 10.23 12.29 -1.03
N VAL A 66 10.51 12.58 -2.30
CA VAL A 66 11.81 13.12 -2.76
C VAL A 66 11.86 14.62 -2.51
#